data_AF-A0A5B9MPW2-F1
#
_entry.id   AF-A0A5B9MPW2-F1
#
_cell.length_a   1.000
_cell.length_b   1.000
_cell.length_c   1.000
_cell.angle_alpha   90.00
_cell.angle_beta   90.00
_cell.angle_gamma   90.00
#
_symmetry.space_group_name_H-M   'P 1'
#
loop_
_entity.id
_entity.type
_entity.pdbx_description
1 polymer ?
#
loop_
_entity_poly.entity_id
_entity_poly.type
_entity_poly.pdbx_seq_one_letter_code
_entity_poly.pdbx_strand_id
1 'polypeptide(L)'
;MADRFNPSDAQTYFTSKFWKDHVFIGNELSKKKAEIVFQRRSVRISSVICLTRAELTSLAGEIHNRQTEFANAGPHSMYVSRAAYDIWSRGGSKPSDRQSASHKKSTFRFAVQRQVDGKYAIHHFDG
;
A
#
# COMPACT_ATOMS: atom_id res chain seq x y z
N MET A 1 12.66 19.83 -15.29
CA MET A 1 13.53 18.65 -15.11
C MET A 1 12.66 17.54 -14.54
N ALA A 2 12.48 16.43 -15.26
CA ALA A 2 11.79 15.27 -14.68
C ALA A 2 12.72 14.67 -13.64
N ASP A 3 12.35 14.76 -12.35
CA ASP A 3 13.05 14.05 -11.29
C ASP A 3 13.15 12.57 -11.70
N ARG A 4 14.37 12.01 -11.75
CA ARG A 4 14.54 10.58 -12.04
C ARG A 4 14.08 9.78 -10.82
N PHE A 5 13.30 8.72 -11.04
CA PHE A 5 12.96 7.78 -9.98
C PHE A 5 14.21 7.20 -9.31
N ASN A 6 14.28 7.31 -7.98
CA ASN A 6 15.31 6.71 -7.15
C ASN A 6 14.70 5.61 -6.27
N PRO A 7 15.10 4.34 -6.42
CA PRO A 7 14.60 3.22 -5.62
C PRO A 7 14.75 3.41 -4.10
N SER A 8 15.75 4.19 -3.67
CA SER A 8 15.96 4.50 -2.24
C SER A 8 14.83 5.35 -1.65
N ASP A 9 14.10 6.08 -2.50
CA ASP A 9 13.02 6.98 -2.09
C ASP A 9 11.64 6.31 -2.24
N ALA A 10 11.58 5.00 -2.47
CA ALA A 10 10.32 4.29 -2.71
C ALA A 10 9.29 4.48 -1.58
N GLN A 11 9.76 4.62 -0.34
CA GLN A 11 8.90 4.90 0.83
C GLN A 11 8.19 6.26 0.75
N THR A 12 8.77 7.26 0.07
CA THR A 12 8.21 8.61 -0.03
C THR A 12 6.93 8.69 -0.88
N TYR A 13 6.67 7.66 -1.69
CA TYR A 13 5.43 7.52 -2.47
C TYR A 13 4.25 7.00 -1.65
N PHE A 14 4.44 6.86 -0.34
CA PHE A 14 3.40 6.55 0.62
C PHE A 14 3.39 7.63 1.70
N THR A 15 2.21 8.06 2.11
CA THR A 15 2.11 8.91 3.31
C THR A 15 2.66 8.16 4.52
N SER A 16 3.25 8.90 5.48
CA SER A 16 3.82 8.30 6.69
C SER A 16 2.81 7.41 7.44
N LYS A 17 1.55 7.87 7.50
CA LYS A 17 0.45 7.10 8.07
C LYS A 17 0.19 5.81 7.30
N PHE A 18 0.00 5.89 5.99
CA PHE A 18 -0.25 4.72 5.15
C PHE A 18 0.89 3.70 5.23
N TRP A 19 2.14 4.16 5.14
CA TRP A 19 3.32 3.31 5.24
C TRP A 19 3.33 2.50 6.53
N LYS A 20 3.13 3.18 7.67
CA LYS A 20 3.15 2.57 8.99
C LYS A 20 1.99 1.60 9.19
N ASP A 21 0.81 1.97 8.71
CA ASP A 21 -0.42 1.24 8.97
C ASP A 21 -0.49 0.02 8.03
N HIS A 22 -0.31 0.24 6.73
CA HIS A 22 -0.73 -0.69 5.70
C HIS A 22 0.40 -1.39 4.95
N VAL A 23 1.66 -0.96 5.08
CA VAL A 23 2.78 -1.59 4.36
C VAL A 23 3.56 -2.51 5.29
N PHE A 24 3.85 -3.71 4.80
CA PHE A 24 4.80 -4.65 5.40
C PHE A 24 5.83 -5.05 4.35
N ILE A 25 7.12 -4.82 4.64
CA ILE A 25 8.21 -5.25 3.76
C ILE A 25 8.80 -6.56 4.27
N GLY A 26 8.74 -7.62 3.46
CA GLY A 26 9.24 -8.94 3.84
C GLY A 26 9.25 -9.93 2.67
N ASN A 27 9.87 -11.09 2.86
CA ASN A 27 9.86 -12.20 1.91
C ASN A 27 8.76 -13.22 2.26
N GLU A 28 8.55 -14.24 1.41
CA GLU A 28 7.54 -15.27 1.66
C GLU A 28 7.71 -16.03 2.98
N LEU A 29 8.96 -16.24 3.42
CA LEU A 29 9.27 -16.83 4.74
C LEU A 29 8.81 -15.95 5.91
N SER A 30 8.56 -14.66 5.65
CA SER A 30 8.03 -13.69 6.60
C SER A 30 6.50 -13.63 6.62
N LYS A 31 5.78 -14.46 5.84
CA LYS A 31 4.30 -14.48 5.83
C LYS A 31 3.69 -14.68 7.22
N LYS A 32 4.24 -15.58 8.05
CA LYS A 32 3.83 -15.73 9.47
C LYS A 32 4.10 -14.48 10.33
N LYS A 33 5.19 -13.75 10.06
CA LYS A 33 5.48 -12.48 10.74
C LYS A 33 4.52 -11.38 10.26
N ALA A 34 4.19 -11.36 8.97
CA ALA A 34 3.20 -10.46 8.40
C ALA A 34 1.81 -10.71 9.02
N GLU A 35 1.42 -11.97 9.21
CA GLU A 35 0.19 -12.36 9.90
C GLU A 35 0.20 -11.88 11.37
N ILE A 36 1.29 -12.08 12.12
CA ILE A 36 1.42 -11.58 13.50
C ILE A 36 1.35 -10.06 13.56
N VAL A 37 2.04 -9.37 12.64
CA VAL A 37 2.00 -7.91 12.53
C VAL A 37 0.59 -7.44 12.16
N PHE A 38 -0.07 -8.13 11.24
CA PHE A 38 -1.45 -7.90 10.86
C PHE A 38 -2.38 -8.08 12.05
N GLN A 39 -2.31 -9.20 12.79
CA GLN A 39 -3.10 -9.44 14.00
C GLN A 39 -2.86 -8.36 15.07
N ARG A 40 -1.62 -7.89 15.25
CA ARG A 40 -1.31 -6.77 16.17
C ARG A 40 -1.89 -5.44 15.70
N ARG A 41 -1.88 -5.17 14.38
CA ARG A 41 -2.42 -3.95 13.78
C ARG A 41 -3.95 -4.00 13.56
N SER A 42 -4.54 -5.21 13.52
CA SER A 42 -5.97 -5.53 13.30
C SER A 42 -6.90 -4.98 14.40
N VAL A 43 -6.38 -4.29 15.42
CA VAL A 43 -7.24 -3.47 16.28
C VAL A 43 -7.68 -2.19 15.55
N ARG A 44 -6.87 -1.66 14.62
CA ARG A 44 -7.04 -0.31 14.05
C ARG A 44 -7.09 -0.24 12.51
N ILE A 45 -6.71 -1.30 11.81
CA ILE A 45 -6.72 -1.34 10.33
C ILE A 45 -7.42 -2.59 9.80
N SER A 46 -7.98 -2.49 8.59
CA SER A 46 -8.69 -3.56 7.89
C SER A 46 -7.75 -4.49 7.13
N SER A 47 -6.68 -3.95 6.53
CA SER A 47 -5.88 -4.67 5.53
C SER A 47 -4.39 -4.23 5.55
N VAL A 48 -3.47 -5.12 5.18
CA VAL A 48 -2.02 -4.88 5.05
C VAL A 48 -1.51 -5.47 3.73
N ILE A 49 -0.72 -4.68 3.01
CA ILE A 49 -0.04 -5.07 1.77
C ILE A 49 1.35 -5.58 2.13
N CYS A 50 1.64 -6.83 1.75
CA CYS A 50 2.96 -7.42 1.84
C CYS A 50 3.71 -7.19 0.54
N LEU A 51 4.88 -6.56 0.64
CA LEU A 51 5.74 -6.28 -0.50
C LEU A 51 7.14 -6.83 -0.23
N THR A 52 7.73 -7.45 -1.23
CA THR A 52 9.19 -7.58 -1.30
C THR A 52 9.82 -6.22 -1.60
N ARG A 53 11.13 -6.08 -1.41
CA ARG A 53 11.84 -4.85 -1.77
C ARG A 53 11.77 -4.54 -3.27
N ALA A 54 11.72 -5.57 -4.11
CA ALA A 54 11.55 -5.42 -5.56
C ALA A 54 10.13 -4.94 -5.92
N GLU A 55 9.10 -5.50 -5.29
CA GLU A 55 7.71 -5.09 -5.47
C GLU A 55 7.46 -3.67 -4.97
N LEU A 56 8.08 -3.28 -3.86
CA LEU A 56 8.06 -1.91 -3.36
C LEU A 56 8.62 -0.94 -4.39
N THR A 57 9.82 -1.22 -4.92
CA THR A 57 10.45 -0.38 -5.95
C THR A 57 9.59 -0.31 -7.20
N SER A 58 8.98 -1.42 -7.60
CA SER A 58 8.10 -1.48 -8.78
C SER A 58 6.84 -0.64 -8.58
N LEU A 59 6.20 -0.75 -7.41
CA LEU A 59 5.02 0.05 -7.06
C LEU A 59 5.37 1.54 -6.99
N ALA A 60 6.47 1.90 -6.32
CA ALA A 60 6.90 3.29 -6.24
C ALA A 60 7.26 3.87 -7.62
N GLY A 61 7.89 3.07 -8.50
CA GLY A 61 8.13 3.44 -9.88
C GLY A 61 6.85 3.66 -10.67
N GLU A 62 5.81 2.85 -10.43
CA GLU A 62 4.47 3.07 -10.99
C GLU A 62 3.90 4.42 -10.56
N ILE A 63 3.89 4.72 -9.26
CA ILE A 63 3.37 5.98 -8.71
C ILE A 63 4.18 7.18 -9.20
N HIS A 64 5.50 7.03 -9.36
CA HIS A 64 6.36 8.07 -9.93
C HIS A 64 5.99 8.39 -11.38
N ASN A 65 5.79 7.37 -12.23
CA ASN A 65 5.46 7.58 -13.63
C ASN A 65 4.05 8.16 -13.83
N ARG A 66 3.18 8.05 -12.82
CA ARG A 66 1.78 8.50 -12.85
C ARG A 66 1.56 9.85 -12.16
N GLN A 67 2.61 10.54 -11.70
CA GLN A 67 2.49 11.85 -11.03
C GLN A 67 1.67 12.87 -11.85
N THR A 68 1.91 12.93 -13.16
CA THR A 68 1.16 13.82 -14.07
C THR A 68 -0.32 13.41 -14.21
N GLU A 69 -0.60 12.11 -14.22
CA GLU A 69 -1.98 11.59 -14.22
C GLU A 69 -2.71 12.05 -12.94
N PHE A 70 -2.06 11.92 -11.80
CA PHE A 70 -2.61 12.31 -10.49
C PHE A 70 -2.87 13.80 -10.38
N ALA A 71 -2.00 14.64 -10.95
CA ALA A 71 -2.14 16.09 -10.93
C ALA A 71 -3.35 16.60 -11.73
N ASN A 72 -3.76 15.87 -12.76
CA ASN A 72 -4.88 16.24 -13.63
C ASN A 72 -6.22 15.62 -13.20
N ALA A 73 -6.21 14.79 -12.16
CA ALA A 73 -7.39 14.06 -11.70
C ALA A 73 -8.15 14.82 -10.62
N GLY A 74 -9.45 14.50 -10.47
CA GLY A 74 -10.30 15.11 -9.45
C GLY A 74 -9.93 14.67 -8.01
N PRO A 75 -10.37 15.42 -6.98
CA PRO A 75 -9.96 15.25 -5.57
C PRO A 75 -10.36 13.91 -4.92
N HIS A 76 -11.17 13.10 -5.59
CA HIS A 76 -11.64 11.79 -5.11
C HIS A 76 -11.31 10.65 -6.08
N SER A 77 -10.33 10.86 -6.95
CA SER A 77 -9.95 9.86 -7.95
C SER A 77 -9.31 8.65 -7.28
N MET A 78 -9.83 7.47 -7.62
CA MET A 78 -9.29 6.17 -7.20
C MET A 78 -8.55 5.53 -8.36
N TYR A 79 -7.43 4.88 -8.06
CA TYR A 79 -6.57 4.22 -9.02
C TYR A 79 -6.44 2.75 -8.65
N VAL A 80 -6.15 1.89 -9.62
CA VAL A 80 -5.87 0.48 -9.38
C VAL A 80 -4.38 0.24 -9.54
N SER A 81 -3.82 -0.59 -8.66
CA SER A 81 -2.44 -1.07 -8.81
C SER A 81 -2.31 -1.89 -10.08
N ARG A 82 -1.24 -1.69 -10.87
CA ARG A 82 -1.06 -2.44 -12.14
C ARG A 82 -0.66 -3.88 -11.91
N ALA A 83 0.03 -4.15 -10.81
CA ALA A 83 0.37 -5.50 -10.38
C ALA A 83 -0.53 -5.97 -9.23
N ALA A 84 -0.66 -7.29 -9.12
CA ALA A 84 -1.28 -7.94 -7.98
C ALA A 84 -0.24 -8.20 -6.88
N TYR A 85 -0.59 -7.85 -5.65
CA TYR A 85 0.28 -7.97 -4.48
C TYR A 85 -0.36 -8.89 -3.44
N ASP A 86 0.45 -9.42 -2.53
CA ASP A 86 -0.04 -10.21 -1.41
C ASP A 86 -0.72 -9.29 -0.39
N ILE A 87 -2.02 -9.47 -0.20
CA ILE A 87 -2.83 -8.65 0.71
C ILE A 87 -3.39 -9.55 1.81
N TRP A 88 -3.19 -9.12 3.04
CA TRP A 88 -3.87 -9.67 4.22
C TRP A 88 -5.02 -8.75 4.58
N SER A 89 -6.23 -9.29 4.57
CA SER A 89 -7.45 -8.58 4.96
C SER A 89 -8.08 -9.25 6.18
N ARG A 90 -8.78 -8.46 6.99
CA ARG A 90 -9.50 -8.96 8.16
C ARG A 90 -10.67 -9.83 7.70
N GLY A 91 -10.79 -11.01 8.27
CA GLY A 91 -11.99 -11.84 8.13
C GLY A 91 -13.16 -11.13 8.76
N GLY A 92 -14.10 -10.67 7.94
CA GLY A 92 -15.42 -10.23 8.38
C GLY A 92 -15.47 -9.03 9.34
N SER A 93 -16.71 -8.61 9.61
CA SER A 93 -17.02 -7.46 10.48
C SER A 93 -17.10 -7.86 11.96
N LYS A 94 -17.27 -9.16 12.25
CA LYS A 94 -17.51 -9.65 13.62
C LYS A 94 -16.22 -9.75 14.42
N PRO A 95 -16.25 -9.48 15.74
CA PRO A 95 -15.09 -9.64 16.63
C PRO A 95 -14.46 -11.04 16.58
N SER A 96 -15.26 -12.09 16.42
CA SER A 96 -14.83 -13.49 16.28
C SER A 96 -14.01 -13.75 15.01
N ASP A 97 -14.31 -13.02 13.94
CA ASP A 97 -13.74 -13.23 12.62
C ASP A 97 -12.44 -12.40 12.45
N ARG A 98 -12.17 -11.45 13.37
CA ARG A 98 -10.98 -10.59 13.35
C ARG A 98 -9.66 -11.35 13.41
N GLN A 99 -9.68 -12.61 13.87
CA GLN A 99 -8.53 -13.51 13.90
C GLN A 99 -8.36 -14.31 12.60
N SER A 100 -9.40 -14.44 11.79
CA SER A 100 -9.36 -15.09 10.48
C SER A 100 -8.74 -14.12 9.48
N ALA A 101 -7.42 -14.09 9.35
CA ALA A 101 -6.77 -13.29 8.33
C ALA A 101 -6.90 -14.00 6.97
N SER A 102 -7.53 -13.37 5.97
CA SER A 102 -7.55 -13.91 4.61
C SER A 102 -6.37 -13.37 3.83
N HIS A 103 -5.57 -14.27 3.26
CA HIS A 103 -4.45 -13.93 2.39
C HIS A 103 -4.83 -14.15 0.93
N LYS A 104 -4.72 -13.11 0.10
CA LYS A 104 -4.97 -13.21 -1.34
C LYS A 104 -3.99 -12.35 -2.12
N LYS A 105 -3.49 -12.88 -3.23
CA LYS A 105 -2.80 -12.08 -4.24
C LYS A 105 -3.83 -11.34 -5.09
N SER A 106 -3.89 -10.03 -5.00
CA SER A 106 -4.89 -9.20 -5.68
C SER A 106 -4.33 -7.82 -6.03
N THR A 107 -4.89 -7.21 -7.08
CA THR A 107 -4.78 -5.76 -7.27
C THR A 107 -5.59 -5.05 -6.18
N PHE A 108 -5.21 -3.82 -5.85
CA PHE A 108 -5.93 -3.00 -4.89
C PHE A 108 -6.25 -1.62 -5.46
N ARG A 109 -7.31 -1.00 -4.94
CA ARG A 109 -7.67 0.38 -5.30
C ARG A 109 -7.04 1.33 -4.31
N PHE A 110 -6.47 2.43 -4.76
CA PHE A 110 -5.82 3.42 -3.90
C PHE A 110 -6.15 4.85 -4.29
N ALA A 111 -6.11 5.73 -3.31
CA ALA A 111 -6.18 7.17 -3.50
C ALA A 111 -4.82 7.80 -3.20
N VAL A 112 -4.50 8.88 -3.90
CA VAL A 112 -3.28 9.65 -3.73
C VAL A 112 -3.57 11.02 -3.17
N GLN A 113 -2.63 11.58 -2.41
CA GLN A 113 -2.72 12.91 -1.84
C GLN A 113 -1.45 13.69 -2.15
N ARG A 114 -1.62 14.94 -2.59
CA ARG A 114 -0.51 15.86 -2.80
C ARG A 114 0.19 16.17 -1.47
N GLN A 115 1.48 15.91 -1.41
CA GLN A 115 2.36 16.18 -0.28
C GLN A 115 2.93 17.60 -0.34
N VAL A 116 3.59 18.02 0.74
CA VAL A 116 4.21 19.35 0.86
C VAL A 116 5.31 19.58 -0.18
N ASP A 117 6.04 18.52 -0.56
CA ASP A 117 7.06 18.55 -1.62
C ASP A 117 6.48 18.57 -3.05
N GLY A 118 5.14 18.60 -3.17
CA GLY A 118 4.43 18.63 -4.44
C GLY A 118 4.18 17.27 -5.07
N LYS A 119 4.74 16.18 -4.52
CA LYS A 119 4.52 14.82 -5.02
C LYS A 119 3.21 14.24 -4.52
N TYR A 120 2.60 13.37 -5.31
CA TYR A 120 1.44 12.59 -4.91
C TYR A 120 1.88 11.27 -4.31
N ALA A 121 1.41 11.00 -3.10
CA ALA A 121 1.70 9.77 -2.36
C ALA A 121 0.41 9.01 -2.03
N ILE A 122 0.48 7.69 -1.96
CA ILE A 122 -0.65 6.86 -1.56
C ILE A 122 -1.01 7.16 -0.10
N HIS A 123 -2.28 7.50 0.13
CA HIS A 123 -2.78 7.83 1.47
C HIS A 123 -3.94 6.94 1.92
N HIS A 124 -4.61 6.26 0.99
CA HIS A 124 -5.71 5.34 1.29
C HIS A 124 -5.74 4.21 0.26
N PHE A 125 -6.22 3.03 0.65
CA PHE A 125 -6.54 1.94 -0.25
C PHE A 125 -7.75 1.13 0.23
N ASP A 126 -8.54 0.65 -0.73
CA ASP A 126 -9.62 -0.31 -0.49
C ASP A 126 -9.12 -1.71 -0.90
N GLY A 127 -9.10 -2.63 0.06
CA GLY A 127 -8.75 -4.04 -0.12
C GLY A 127 -9.31 -4.93 0.97
#